data_AF-A0A2U1T5K3-F1
#
_entry.id   AF-A0A2U1T5K3-F1
#
_cell.length_a   1.000
_cell.length_b   1.000
_cell.length_c   1.000
_cell.angle_alpha   90.00
_cell.angle_beta   90.00
_cell.angle_gamma   90.00
#
_symmetry.space_group_name_H-M   'P 1'
#
loop_
_entity.id
_entity.type
_entity.pdbx_description
1 polymer ?
#
loop_
_entity_poly.entity_id
_entity_poly.type
_entity_poly.pdbx_seq_one_letter_code
_entity_poly.pdbx_strand_id
1 'polypeptide(L)'
;MIPQKNIDPSDVRHGAHLAAQKTEAPLSDFMVRLMAEELPFLDSKDRVRVYELLREHQDAGGATITSQDELPAEIRELMDL
;
A
#
# COMPACT_ATOMS: atom_id res chain seq x y z
N MET A 1 -21.14 -14.65 3.33
CA MET A 1 -20.86 -13.78 2.17
C MET A 1 -21.90 -12.67 2.18
N ILE A 2 -21.55 -11.50 2.71
CA ILE A 2 -22.47 -10.35 2.78
C ILE A 2 -22.45 -9.69 1.39
N PRO A 3 -23.61 -9.52 0.71
CA PRO A 3 -23.64 -8.91 -0.61
C PRO A 3 -23.39 -7.40 -0.46
N GLN A 4 -22.24 -6.92 -0.96
CA GLN A 4 -21.94 -5.49 -1.06
C GLN A 4 -22.81 -4.87 -2.16
N LYS A 5 -24.06 -4.55 -1.82
CA LYS A 5 -25.02 -3.90 -2.70
C LYS A 5 -24.80 -2.38 -2.58
N ASN A 6 -24.43 -1.75 -3.70
CA ASN A 6 -24.24 -0.30 -3.89
C ASN A 6 -22.85 0.27 -3.58
N ILE A 7 -21.82 -0.16 -4.32
CA ILE A 7 -20.62 0.66 -4.48
C ILE A 7 -20.59 1.11 -5.95
N ASP A 8 -20.52 2.42 -6.19
CA ASP A 8 -20.30 2.96 -7.52
C ASP A 8 -18.98 2.38 -8.08
N PRO A 9 -18.94 1.82 -9.30
CA PRO A 9 -17.69 1.31 -9.88
C PRO A 9 -16.57 2.35 -9.90
N SER A 10 -16.92 3.64 -9.96
CA SER A 10 -15.98 4.73 -9.82
C SER A 10 -15.49 4.93 -8.39
N ASP A 11 -16.28 4.65 -7.35
CA ASP A 11 -15.85 4.67 -5.93
C ASP A 11 -14.93 3.50 -5.58
N VAL A 12 -15.09 2.34 -6.22
CA VAL A 12 -14.13 1.23 -6.06
C VAL A 12 -12.73 1.67 -6.51
N ARG A 13 -12.64 2.46 -7.59
CA ARG A 13 -11.38 2.90 -8.21
C ARG A 13 -10.86 4.25 -7.70
N HIS A 14 -11.75 5.20 -7.42
CA HIS A 14 -11.46 6.60 -7.05
C HIS A 14 -12.11 7.05 -5.74
N GLY A 15 -12.88 6.19 -5.07
CA GLY A 15 -13.54 6.52 -3.82
C GLY A 15 -12.54 6.77 -2.71
N ALA A 16 -12.91 7.61 -1.75
CA ALA A 16 -12.06 7.96 -0.63
C ALA A 16 -11.94 6.75 0.32
N HIS A 17 -10.84 6.00 0.23
CA HIS A 17 -10.63 4.81 1.05
C HIS A 17 -10.18 5.24 2.45
N LEU A 18 -10.94 4.87 3.49
CA LEU A 18 -10.62 5.24 4.88
C LEU A 18 -9.24 4.71 5.33
N ALA A 19 -8.73 3.65 4.72
CA ALA A 19 -7.39 3.12 4.96
C ALA A 19 -6.29 4.06 4.44
N ALA A 20 -6.50 4.68 3.27
CA ALA A 20 -5.59 5.68 2.70
C ALA A 20 -5.63 7.00 3.47
N GLN A 21 -6.78 7.37 4.04
CA GLN A 21 -6.91 8.58 4.85
C GLN A 21 -6.33 8.48 6.27
N LYS A 22 -5.99 7.26 6.73
CA LYS A 22 -5.48 7.01 8.09
C LYS A 22 -4.07 6.42 8.11
N THR A 23 -3.45 6.22 6.96
CA THR A 23 -2.08 5.73 6.89
C THR A 23 -1.11 6.90 6.91
N GLU A 24 -0.05 6.76 7.70
CA GLU A 24 1.08 7.72 7.71
C GLU A 24 2.17 7.31 6.73
N ALA A 25 2.02 6.16 6.05
CA ALA A 25 2.99 5.64 5.09
C ALA A 25 3.12 6.57 3.87
N PRO A 26 4.31 6.70 3.26
CA PRO A 26 4.57 7.57 2.12
C PRO A 26 4.03 6.95 0.81
N LEU A 27 2.75 6.60 0.77
CA LEU A 27 2.10 5.91 -0.34
C LEU A 27 0.88 6.72 -0.81
N SER A 28 0.68 6.79 -2.13
CA SER A 28 -0.57 7.28 -2.70
C SER A 28 -1.75 6.35 -2.39
N ASP A 29 -2.99 6.84 -2.45
CA ASP A 29 -4.21 6.04 -2.23
C ASP A 29 -4.29 4.76 -3.08
N PHE A 30 -3.72 4.79 -4.28
CA PHE A 30 -3.60 3.60 -5.14
C PHE A 30 -2.62 2.60 -4.54
N MET A 31 -1.40 3.05 -4.20
CA MET A 31 -0.37 2.19 -3.63
C MET A 31 -0.79 1.64 -2.26
N VAL A 32 -1.49 2.42 -1.42
CA VAL A 32 -2.02 1.92 -0.13
C VAL A 32 -2.94 0.72 -0.33
N ARG A 33 -3.81 0.76 -1.35
CA ARG A 33 -4.70 -0.35 -1.66
C ARG A 33 -3.95 -1.56 -2.19
N LEU A 34 -3.02 -1.35 -3.13
CA LEU A 34 -2.18 -2.42 -3.65
C LEU A 34 -1.43 -3.12 -2.51
N MET A 35 -0.77 -2.34 -1.64
CA MET A 35 -0.07 -2.90 -0.49
C MET A 35 -1.03 -3.63 0.47
N ALA A 36 -2.24 -3.11 0.70
CA ALA A 36 -3.23 -3.78 1.55
C ALA A 36 -3.72 -5.11 0.98
N GLU A 37 -3.76 -5.26 -0.34
CA GLU A 37 -4.10 -6.50 -1.04
C GLU A 37 -2.95 -7.51 -1.02
N GLU A 38 -1.70 -7.04 -1.16
CA GLU A 38 -0.52 -7.90 -1.27
C GLU A 38 0.08 -8.32 0.09
N LEU A 39 0.11 -7.42 1.09
CA LEU A 39 0.71 -7.70 2.41
C LEU A 39 0.20 -8.96 3.12
N PRO A 40 -1.09 -9.35 3.00
CA PRO A 40 -1.59 -10.60 3.57
C PRO A 40 -0.90 -11.87 3.05
N PHE A 41 -0.31 -11.84 1.85
CA PHE A 41 0.40 -12.99 1.27
C PHE A 41 1.84 -13.12 1.77
N LEU A 42 2.42 -12.04 2.31
CA LEU A 42 3.72 -12.08 2.96
C LEU A 42 3.64 -12.75 4.33
N ASP A 43 4.73 -13.43 4.70
CA ASP A 43 4.90 -13.91 6.06
C ASP A 43 5.00 -12.75 7.07
N SER A 44 4.93 -13.06 8.37
CA SER A 44 4.95 -12.02 9.41
C SER A 44 6.25 -11.21 9.45
N LYS A 45 7.38 -11.82 9.07
CA LYS A 45 8.71 -11.20 9.11
C LYS A 45 8.88 -10.24 7.94
N ASP A 46 8.54 -10.69 6.75
CA ASP A 46 8.65 -9.90 5.51
C ASP A 46 7.69 -8.71 5.55
N ARG A 47 6.49 -8.89 6.12
CA ARG A 47 5.54 -7.79 6.34
C ARG A 47 6.09 -6.71 7.27
N VAL A 48 6.76 -7.09 8.36
CA VAL A 48 7.43 -6.14 9.25
C VAL A 48 8.52 -5.41 8.48
N ARG A 49 9.32 -6.13 7.68
CA ARG A 49 10.38 -5.53 6.88
C ARG A 49 9.88 -4.50 5.89
N VAL A 50 8.74 -4.76 5.23
CA VAL A 50 8.09 -3.78 4.35
C VAL A 50 7.72 -2.50 5.09
N TYR A 51 7.14 -2.59 6.29
CA TYR A 51 6.80 -1.39 7.07
C TYR A 51 8.04 -0.61 7.52
N GLU A 52 9.12 -1.30 7.88
CA GLU A 52 10.40 -0.67 8.19
C GLU A 52 10.96 0.10 6.98
N LEU A 53 10.99 -0.53 5.81
CA LEU A 53 11.48 0.09 4.58
C LEU A 53 10.67 1.32 4.15
N LEU A 54 9.34 1.26 4.29
CA LEU A 54 8.48 2.43 4.03
C LEU A 54 8.76 3.57 5.01
N ARG A 55 9.03 3.24 6.27
CA ARG A 55 9.41 4.23 7.29
C ARG A 55 10.80 4.80 7.03
N GLU A 56 11.79 3.97 6.71
CA GLU A 56 13.14 4.40 6.34
C GLU A 56 13.11 5.38 5.15
N HIS A 57 12.29 5.08 4.12
CA HIS A 57 12.07 5.97 2.98
C HIS A 57 11.49 7.33 3.41
N GLN A 58 10.49 7.31 4.28
CA GLN A 58 9.89 8.53 4.83
C GLN A 58 10.88 9.35 5.68
N ASP A 59 11.63 8.68 6.56
CA ASP A 59 12.63 9.30 7.43
C ASP A 59 13.80 9.90 6.63
N ALA A 60 14.13 9.32 5.47
CA ALA A 60 15.09 9.87 4.52
C ALA A 60 14.55 11.08 3.72
N GLY A 61 13.29 11.48 3.93
CA GLY A 61 12.64 12.56 3.19
C GLY A 61 12.18 12.16 1.79
N GLY A 62 11.95 10.87 1.56
CA GLY A 62 11.46 10.33 0.30
C GLY A 62 10.06 10.87 -0.05
N ALA A 63 9.83 11.08 -1.35
CA ALA A 63 8.54 11.51 -1.86
C ALA A 63 7.46 10.42 -1.70
N THR A 64 6.19 10.83 -1.79
CA THR A 64 5.06 9.90 -1.86
C THR A 64 5.20 8.97 -3.05
N ILE A 65 5.16 7.67 -2.80
CA ILE A 65 5.27 6.61 -3.81
C ILE A 65 3.92 6.48 -4.53
N THR A 66 3.93 6.72 -5.83
CA THR A 66 2.73 6.72 -6.68
C THR A 66 2.66 5.54 -7.63
N SER A 67 3.74 4.79 -7.78
CA SER A 67 3.88 3.64 -8.66
C SER A 67 4.72 2.53 -8.02
N GLN A 68 4.66 1.32 -8.59
CA GLN A 68 5.46 0.19 -8.09
C GLN A 68 6.95 0.42 -8.29
N ASP A 69 7.37 1.02 -9.41
CA ASP A 69 8.77 1.29 -9.73
C ASP A 69 9.46 2.23 -8.73
N GLU A 70 8.68 3.09 -8.06
CA GLU A 70 9.14 4.01 -7.02
C GLU A 70 9.34 3.34 -5.65
N LEU A 71 8.88 2.10 -5.46
CA LEU A 71 9.11 1.37 -4.21
C LEU A 71 10.61 1.09 -4.02
N PRO A 72 11.10 1.17 -2.76
CA PRO A 72 12.40 0.63 -2.39
C PRO A 72 12.59 -0.77 -2.98
N ALA A 73 13.76 -1.03 -3.59
CA ALA A 73 14.02 -2.26 -4.33
C ALA A 73 13.72 -3.52 -3.52
N GLU A 74 14.09 -3.52 -2.24
CA GLU A 74 13.83 -4.64 -1.33
C GLU A 74 12.32 -4.91 -1.14
N ILE A 75 11.45 -3.88 -1.15
CA ILE A 75 9.99 -4.09 -1.09
C ILE A 75 9.50 -4.80 -2.36
N ARG A 76 9.99 -4.39 -3.54
CA ARG A 76 9.60 -5.03 -4.81
C ARG A 76 10.02 -6.49 -4.85
N GLU A 77 11.21 -6.80 -4.37
CA GLU A 77 11.71 -8.18 -4.29
C GLU A 77 10.91 -9.04 -3.30
N LEU A 78 10.56 -8.50 -2.12
CA LEU A 78 9.75 -9.21 -1.13
C LEU A 78 8.32 -9.50 -1.64
N MET A 79 7.79 -8.61 -2.49
CA MET A 79 6.41 -8.66 -2.97
C MET A 79 6.26 -9.26 -4.38
N ASP A 80 7.37 -9.60 -5.05
CA ASP A 80 7.39 -10.10 -6.44
C ASP A 80 6.65 -9.17 -7.44
N LEU A 81 6.91 -7.86 -7.32
CA LEU A 81 6.30 -6.77 -8.10
C LEU A 81 7.16 -6.30 -9.28
#